data_AF-A0A101M922-F1
#
_entry.id   AF-A0A101M922-F1
#
_cell.length_a   1.000
_cell.length_b   1.000
_cell.length_c   1.000
_cell.angle_alpha   90.00
_cell.angle_beta   90.00
_cell.angle_gamma   90.00
#
_symmetry.space_group_name_H-M   'P 1'
#
loop_
_entity.id
_entity.type
_entity.pdbx_description
1 polymer ?
#
loop_
_entity_poly.entity_id
_entity_poly.type
_entity_poly.pdbx_seq_one_letter_code
_entity_poly.pdbx_strand_id
1 'polypeptide(L)'
;MAGKSKSKEPQNSENIIVAAGYGQLDLVTALLEGGADPNTVDEIGTSPLHNAAKGGHWHIARLLLEKNASPRIEDGNRATPLRLAVKAGHQEIVRLLLECDPPTSETKERETYRLLRIAASLGYTEIVQLFLDCNTPTLGSHGDETALHLAALKGHHVVCELLLKHDKALTRSLWDRMTGPSLEVYSKDYSGNTPFAYAVEKGHERTVEVFLRRYPDMSKTCDRHKELLFHRVVRLGKIEMVRVFLNHGTDIEMKDNQGRRALHVAISTENMGYVTGAAEVIKLLLEHGASVDAKTKDGYNPESCSDNPKTRMILRNHAATQSKGTSLPIAPIASAPPPEYKA
;
A
#
# COMPACT_ATOMS: atom_id res chain seq x y z
N MET A 1 16.62 -50.71 -46.48
CA MET A 1 16.35 -50.66 -45.03
C MET A 1 16.15 -49.21 -44.65
N ALA A 2 14.90 -48.74 -44.65
CA ALA A 2 14.56 -47.37 -44.28
C ALA A 2 14.35 -47.32 -42.76
N GLY A 3 15.07 -46.41 -42.10
CA GLY A 3 15.00 -46.21 -40.66
C GLY A 3 13.60 -45.78 -40.22
N LYS A 4 13.11 -46.43 -39.16
CA LYS A 4 11.84 -46.10 -38.51
C LYS A 4 11.89 -44.67 -37.97
N SER A 5 11.05 -43.80 -38.50
CA SER A 5 10.69 -42.52 -37.90
C SER A 5 9.98 -42.76 -36.56
N LYS A 6 10.65 -42.42 -35.46
CA LYS A 6 9.98 -42.20 -34.16
C LYS A 6 9.29 -40.84 -34.22
N SER A 7 8.02 -40.83 -34.59
CA SER A 7 7.15 -39.66 -34.47
C SER A 7 5.87 -40.07 -33.75
N LYS A 8 5.78 -39.75 -32.44
CA LYS A 8 4.55 -39.61 -31.63
C LYS A 8 4.90 -39.30 -30.16
N GLU A 9 5.31 -38.07 -29.86
CA GLU A 9 5.29 -37.50 -28.49
C GLU A 9 4.52 -36.17 -28.33
N PRO A 10 3.49 -35.80 -29.14
CA PRO A 10 2.66 -34.64 -28.82
C PRO A 10 1.55 -34.91 -27.78
N GLN A 11 1.19 -36.17 -27.53
CA GLN A 11 0.02 -36.51 -26.68
C GLN A 11 0.33 -36.62 -25.18
N ASN A 12 1.54 -36.97 -24.75
CA ASN A 12 1.87 -37.09 -23.32
C ASN A 12 2.26 -35.74 -22.68
N SER A 13 2.91 -34.87 -23.45
CA SER A 13 3.37 -33.54 -23.03
C SER A 13 2.21 -32.55 -22.85
N GLU A 14 1.30 -32.46 -23.83
CA GLU A 14 0.10 -31.63 -23.73
C GLU A 14 -0.82 -32.09 -22.58
N ASN A 15 -0.86 -33.40 -22.33
CA ASN A 15 -1.73 -34.01 -21.33
C ASN A 15 -1.29 -33.68 -19.89
N ILE A 16 0.01 -33.68 -19.58
CA ILE A 16 0.48 -33.32 -18.21
C ILE A 16 0.28 -31.82 -17.91
N ILE A 17 0.46 -30.95 -18.90
CA ILE A 17 0.24 -29.49 -18.76
C ILE A 17 -1.21 -29.20 -18.39
N VAL A 18 -2.15 -29.84 -19.11
CA VAL A 18 -3.59 -29.67 -18.90
C VAL A 18 -4.03 -30.31 -17.58
N ALA A 19 -3.58 -31.52 -17.28
CA ALA A 19 -3.89 -32.21 -16.02
C ALA A 19 -3.44 -31.41 -14.79
N ALA A 20 -2.26 -30.79 -14.86
CA ALA A 20 -1.75 -29.92 -13.80
C ALA A 20 -2.61 -28.66 -13.60
N GLY A 21 -3.19 -28.10 -14.66
CA GLY A 21 -4.09 -26.95 -14.57
C GLY A 21 -5.44 -27.27 -13.93
N TYR A 22 -5.95 -28.48 -14.18
CA TYR A 22 -7.21 -28.96 -13.60
C TYR A 22 -7.08 -29.61 -12.22
N GLY A 23 -5.87 -29.67 -11.64
CA GLY A 23 -5.70 -30.22 -10.29
C GLY A 23 -5.78 -31.75 -10.22
N GLN A 24 -5.55 -32.45 -11.33
CA GLN A 24 -5.67 -33.90 -11.41
C GLN A 24 -4.39 -34.60 -10.92
N LEU A 25 -4.18 -34.63 -9.60
CA LEU A 25 -2.97 -35.16 -8.96
C LEU A 25 -2.64 -36.60 -9.39
N ASP A 26 -3.63 -37.50 -9.39
CA ASP A 26 -3.43 -38.91 -9.74
C ASP A 26 -2.97 -39.06 -11.20
N LEU A 27 -3.56 -38.29 -12.12
CA LEU A 27 -3.18 -38.30 -13.52
C LEU A 27 -1.77 -37.73 -13.72
N VAL A 28 -1.45 -36.61 -13.07
CA VAL A 28 -0.09 -36.04 -13.12
C VAL A 28 0.92 -37.04 -12.58
N THR A 29 0.61 -37.73 -11.49
CA THR A 29 1.48 -38.76 -10.89
C THR A 29 1.72 -39.91 -11.87
N ALA A 30 0.65 -40.47 -12.44
CA ALA A 30 0.75 -41.55 -13.41
C ALA A 30 1.53 -41.15 -14.67
N LEU A 31 1.35 -39.91 -15.16
CA LEU A 31 2.09 -39.39 -16.32
C LEU A 31 3.59 -39.26 -16.01
N LEU A 32 3.97 -38.74 -14.84
CA LEU A 32 5.36 -38.62 -14.41
C LEU A 32 6.02 -39.99 -14.19
N GLU A 33 5.30 -40.95 -13.61
CA GLU A 33 5.76 -42.35 -13.49
C GLU A 33 5.90 -43.03 -14.85
N GLY A 34 5.04 -42.67 -15.81
CA GLY A 34 5.12 -43.07 -17.21
C GLY A 34 6.24 -42.40 -18.01
N GLY A 35 7.06 -41.56 -17.39
CA GLY A 35 8.21 -40.90 -18.01
C GLY A 35 7.89 -39.59 -18.73
N ALA A 36 6.74 -38.96 -18.46
CA ALA A 36 6.47 -37.61 -18.94
C ALA A 36 7.52 -36.62 -18.40
N ASP A 37 8.03 -35.74 -19.27
CA ASP A 37 8.98 -34.70 -18.88
C ASP A 37 8.25 -33.59 -18.07
N PRO A 38 8.62 -33.37 -16.79
CA PRO A 38 8.02 -32.31 -15.97
C PRO A 38 8.35 -30.89 -16.47
N ASN A 39 9.34 -30.74 -17.35
CA ASN A 39 9.75 -29.47 -17.96
C ASN A 39 9.16 -29.24 -19.34
N THR A 40 8.25 -30.11 -19.79
CA THR A 40 7.55 -29.92 -21.06
C THR A 40 6.81 -28.58 -21.10
N VAL A 41 6.68 -28.01 -22.29
CA VAL A 41 6.02 -26.72 -22.52
C VAL A 41 5.08 -26.80 -23.72
N ASP A 42 3.98 -26.05 -23.67
CA ASP A 42 3.07 -25.87 -24.80
C ASP A 42 3.60 -24.83 -25.81
N GLU A 43 2.80 -24.53 -26.84
CA GLU A 43 3.17 -23.59 -27.92
C GLU A 43 3.48 -22.17 -27.43
N ILE A 44 2.97 -21.80 -26.25
CA ILE A 44 3.20 -20.49 -25.64
C ILE A 44 4.20 -20.58 -24.48
N GLY A 45 4.92 -21.68 -24.31
CA GLY A 45 5.94 -21.83 -23.27
C GLY A 45 5.40 -22.17 -21.88
N THR A 46 4.12 -22.49 -21.73
CA THR A 46 3.52 -22.87 -20.44
C THR A 46 3.93 -24.27 -20.05
N SER A 47 4.54 -24.42 -18.87
CA SER A 47 4.87 -25.72 -18.28
C SER A 47 3.80 -26.23 -17.31
N PRO A 48 3.79 -27.53 -16.93
CA PRO A 48 2.88 -28.03 -15.91
C PRO A 48 2.97 -27.23 -14.60
N LEU A 49 4.17 -26.78 -14.23
CA LEU A 49 4.39 -26.00 -13.01
C LEU A 49 3.76 -24.61 -13.10
N HIS A 50 3.68 -23.98 -14.27
CA HIS A 50 2.93 -22.73 -14.46
C HIS A 50 1.45 -22.93 -14.17
N ASN A 51 0.85 -23.97 -14.71
CA ASN A 51 -0.57 -24.28 -14.54
C ASN A 51 -0.91 -24.68 -13.10
N ALA A 52 -0.07 -25.50 -12.47
CA ALA A 52 -0.21 -25.82 -11.05
C ALA A 52 -0.10 -24.56 -10.18
N ALA A 53 0.87 -23.70 -10.47
CA ALA A 53 1.09 -22.45 -9.73
C ALA A 53 -0.04 -21.43 -9.91
N LYS A 54 -0.60 -21.30 -11.12
CA LYS A 54 -1.76 -20.44 -11.41
C LYS A 54 -3.05 -20.99 -10.79
N GLY A 55 -3.22 -22.31 -10.81
CA GLY A 55 -4.41 -23.00 -10.32
C GLY A 55 -4.45 -23.20 -8.80
N GLY A 56 -3.35 -22.98 -8.09
CA GLY A 56 -3.29 -23.18 -6.63
C GLY A 56 -3.11 -24.64 -6.21
N HIS A 57 -2.68 -25.51 -7.13
CA HIS A 57 -2.56 -26.95 -6.90
C HIS A 57 -1.24 -27.30 -6.21
N TRP A 58 -1.13 -27.01 -4.91
CA TRP A 58 0.11 -27.19 -4.14
C TRP A 58 0.70 -28.61 -4.23
N HIS A 59 -0.15 -29.64 -4.15
CA HIS A 59 0.31 -31.04 -4.18
C HIS A 59 0.97 -31.37 -5.52
N ILE A 60 0.43 -30.83 -6.61
CA ILE A 60 0.98 -30.98 -7.96
C ILE A 60 2.26 -30.16 -8.12
N ALA A 61 2.27 -28.90 -7.66
CA ALA A 61 3.46 -28.06 -7.73
C ALA A 61 4.64 -28.70 -6.99
N ARG A 62 4.39 -29.24 -5.79
CA ARG A 62 5.39 -29.98 -5.00
C ARG A 62 5.88 -31.22 -5.72
N LEU A 63 4.97 -32.07 -6.23
CA LEU A 63 5.34 -33.28 -6.96
C LEU A 63 6.20 -32.96 -8.21
N LEU A 64 5.83 -31.92 -8.96
CA LEU A 64 6.60 -31.49 -10.13
C LEU A 64 8.02 -31.06 -9.74
N LEU A 65 8.19 -30.28 -8.68
CA LEU A 65 9.50 -29.87 -8.16
C LEU A 65 10.32 -31.08 -7.65
N GLU A 66 9.70 -32.03 -6.96
CA GLU A 66 10.33 -33.30 -6.54
C GLU A 66 10.79 -34.14 -7.74
N LYS A 67 10.13 -34.00 -8.90
CA LYS A 67 10.54 -34.61 -10.18
C LYS A 67 11.48 -33.73 -11.02
N ASN A 68 12.11 -32.71 -10.43
CA ASN A 68 13.05 -31.79 -11.10
C ASN A 68 12.41 -30.89 -12.17
N ALA A 69 11.14 -30.49 -12.01
CA ALA A 69 10.61 -29.36 -12.74
C ALA A 69 11.41 -28.09 -12.40
N SER A 70 11.78 -27.33 -13.42
CA SER A 70 12.48 -26.07 -13.28
C SER A 70 11.51 -24.97 -12.85
N PRO A 71 11.74 -24.30 -11.70
CA PRO A 71 10.92 -23.17 -11.27
C PRO A 71 11.18 -21.90 -12.08
N ARG A 72 12.10 -21.94 -13.06
CA ARG A 72 12.61 -20.79 -13.81
C ARG A 72 12.06 -20.65 -15.23
N ILE A 73 11.30 -21.64 -15.72
CA ILE A 73 10.75 -21.58 -17.08
C ILE A 73 9.92 -20.31 -17.20
N GLU A 74 10.13 -19.55 -18.27
CA GLU A 74 9.35 -18.36 -18.61
C GLU A 74 8.33 -18.75 -19.70
N ASP A 75 7.05 -18.44 -19.48
CA ASP A 75 6.03 -18.53 -20.53
C ASP A 75 6.21 -17.40 -21.58
N GLY A 76 5.34 -17.39 -22.60
CA GLY A 76 5.35 -16.43 -23.70
C GLY A 76 5.14 -14.96 -23.26
N ASN A 77 4.67 -14.74 -22.03
CA ASN A 77 4.56 -13.40 -21.41
C ASN A 77 5.74 -13.09 -20.47
N ARG A 78 6.78 -13.93 -20.47
CA ARG A 78 7.90 -13.87 -19.55
C ARG A 78 7.47 -13.99 -18.09
N ALA A 79 6.39 -14.72 -17.82
CA ALA A 79 5.97 -15.03 -16.48
C ALA A 79 6.59 -16.37 -16.06
N THR A 80 7.18 -16.39 -14.86
CA THR A 80 7.60 -17.63 -14.20
C THR A 80 6.43 -18.22 -13.40
N PRO A 81 6.50 -19.50 -12.98
CA PRO A 81 5.52 -20.07 -12.07
C PRO A 81 5.34 -19.25 -10.79
N LEU A 82 6.43 -18.70 -10.23
CA LEU A 82 6.39 -17.83 -9.05
C LEU A 82 5.55 -16.57 -9.31
N ARG A 83 5.71 -15.93 -10.47
CA ARG A 83 4.93 -14.75 -10.84
C ARG A 83 3.44 -15.05 -10.98
N LEU A 84 3.09 -16.23 -11.52
CA LEU A 84 1.69 -16.66 -11.62
C LEU A 84 1.09 -16.95 -10.24
N ALA A 85 1.81 -17.64 -9.36
CA ALA A 85 1.37 -17.90 -7.99
C ALA A 85 1.13 -16.60 -7.20
N VAL A 86 2.03 -15.61 -7.32
CA VAL A 86 1.87 -14.30 -6.68
C VAL A 86 0.65 -13.56 -7.20
N LYS A 87 0.46 -13.49 -8.52
CA LYS A 87 -0.70 -12.82 -9.13
C LYS A 87 -2.03 -13.48 -8.75
N ALA A 88 -2.02 -14.79 -8.53
CA ALA A 88 -3.20 -15.56 -8.15
C ALA A 88 -3.42 -15.63 -6.62
N GLY A 89 -2.47 -15.18 -5.80
CA GLY A 89 -2.59 -15.17 -4.34
C GLY A 89 -2.29 -16.50 -3.64
N HIS A 90 -1.63 -17.45 -4.31
CA HIS A 90 -1.39 -18.80 -3.79
C HIS A 90 -0.15 -18.87 -2.89
N GLN A 91 -0.28 -18.37 -1.65
CA GLN A 91 0.83 -18.19 -0.70
C GLN A 91 1.68 -19.45 -0.45
N GLU A 92 1.07 -20.64 -0.35
CA GLU A 92 1.80 -21.88 -0.07
C GLU A 92 2.66 -22.31 -1.26
N ILE A 93 2.23 -22.01 -2.48
CA ILE A 93 3.03 -22.24 -3.69
C ILE A 93 4.14 -21.19 -3.79
N VAL A 94 3.86 -19.93 -3.43
CA VAL A 94 4.90 -18.89 -3.37
C VAL A 94 6.01 -19.31 -2.40
N ARG A 95 5.65 -19.75 -1.19
CA ARG A 95 6.60 -20.26 -0.18
C ARG A 95 7.45 -21.39 -0.76
N LEU A 96 6.79 -22.43 -1.30
CA LEU A 96 7.45 -23.59 -1.90
C LEU A 96 8.45 -23.19 -2.99
N LEU A 97 8.07 -22.28 -3.88
CA LEU A 97 8.93 -21.83 -4.98
C LEU A 97 10.12 -20.98 -4.49
N LEU A 98 9.93 -20.15 -3.45
CA LEU A 98 11.02 -19.38 -2.84
C LEU A 98 12.01 -20.27 -2.08
N GLU A 99 11.54 -21.35 -1.45
CA GLU A 99 12.39 -22.35 -0.80
C GLU A 99 13.23 -23.15 -1.82
N CYS A 100 12.64 -23.53 -2.95
CA CYS A 100 13.33 -24.25 -4.02
C CYS A 100 14.30 -23.36 -4.82
N ASP A 101 13.96 -22.09 -5.00
CA ASP A 101 14.77 -21.13 -5.76
C ASP A 101 14.86 -19.78 -5.03
N PRO A 102 15.74 -19.67 -4.02
CA PRO A 102 15.93 -18.42 -3.31
C PRO A 102 16.49 -17.33 -4.23
N PRO A 103 16.13 -16.06 -4.00
CA PRO A 103 16.60 -14.92 -4.78
C PRO A 103 18.06 -14.58 -4.44
N THR A 104 19.00 -15.36 -4.96
CA THR A 104 20.45 -15.27 -4.65
C THR A 104 21.27 -14.43 -5.62
N SER A 105 20.67 -13.90 -6.69
CA SER A 105 21.36 -13.07 -7.69
C SER A 105 20.64 -11.73 -7.88
N GLU A 106 21.39 -10.69 -8.27
CA GLU A 106 20.85 -9.34 -8.50
C GLU A 106 19.66 -9.32 -9.48
N THR A 107 19.71 -10.16 -10.52
CA THR A 107 18.61 -10.31 -11.49
C THR A 107 17.33 -10.85 -10.85
N LYS A 108 17.46 -11.73 -9.85
CA LYS A 108 16.33 -12.28 -9.09
C LYS A 108 15.85 -11.32 -8.01
N GLU A 109 16.74 -10.54 -7.41
CA GLU A 109 16.37 -9.46 -6.49
C GLU A 109 15.46 -8.43 -7.20
N ARG A 110 15.78 -8.09 -8.45
CA ARG A 110 14.94 -7.19 -9.25
C ARG A 110 13.56 -7.78 -9.54
N GLU A 111 13.47 -9.08 -9.79
CA GLU A 111 12.18 -9.73 -10.05
C GLU A 111 11.36 -9.87 -8.77
N THR A 112 11.96 -10.32 -7.67
CA THR A 112 11.30 -10.40 -6.36
C THR A 112 10.82 -9.03 -5.88
N TYR A 113 11.57 -7.94 -6.12
CA TYR A 113 11.07 -6.59 -5.88
C TYR A 113 9.79 -6.27 -6.68
N ARG A 114 9.72 -6.64 -7.96
CA ARG A 114 8.49 -6.47 -8.76
C ARG A 114 7.33 -7.32 -8.23
N LEU A 115 7.61 -8.53 -7.78
CA LEU A 115 6.59 -9.41 -7.22
C LEU A 115 6.09 -8.91 -5.86
N LEU A 116 6.97 -8.40 -5.01
CA LEU A 116 6.62 -7.72 -3.75
C LEU A 116 5.68 -6.54 -4.01
N ARG A 117 5.97 -5.70 -5.01
CA ARG A 117 5.09 -4.61 -5.46
C ARG A 117 3.70 -5.11 -5.87
N ILE A 118 3.65 -6.18 -6.67
CA ILE A 118 2.37 -6.78 -7.10
C ILE A 118 1.60 -7.28 -5.88
N ALA A 119 2.22 -8.07 -5.00
CA ALA A 119 1.59 -8.59 -3.79
C ALA A 119 1.07 -7.46 -2.89
N ALA A 120 1.86 -6.39 -2.72
CA ALA A 120 1.47 -5.22 -1.93
C ALA A 120 0.29 -4.47 -2.56
N SER A 121 0.25 -4.36 -3.90
CA SER A 121 -0.87 -3.74 -4.63
C SER A 121 -2.17 -4.55 -4.59
N LEU A 122 -2.08 -5.86 -4.36
CA LEU A 122 -3.22 -6.77 -4.24
C LEU A 122 -3.63 -7.03 -2.78
N GLY A 123 -2.83 -6.58 -1.81
CA GLY A 123 -3.12 -6.73 -0.39
C GLY A 123 -2.79 -8.12 0.17
N TYR A 124 -1.95 -8.91 -0.51
CA TYR A 124 -1.58 -10.26 -0.08
C TYR A 124 -0.53 -10.23 1.04
N THR A 125 -0.99 -9.99 2.26
CA THR A 125 -0.16 -9.79 3.46
C THR A 125 0.87 -10.91 3.67
N GLU A 126 0.45 -12.17 3.56
CA GLU A 126 1.28 -13.35 3.77
C GLU A 126 2.35 -13.48 2.69
N ILE A 127 2.00 -13.17 1.44
CA ILE A 127 2.96 -13.16 0.32
C ILE A 127 3.98 -12.02 0.49
N VAL A 128 3.53 -10.84 0.92
CA VAL A 128 4.42 -9.72 1.26
C VAL A 128 5.38 -10.15 2.38
N GLN A 129 4.87 -10.79 3.43
CA GLN A 129 5.69 -11.31 4.54
C GLN A 129 6.75 -12.29 4.04
N LEU A 130 6.40 -13.24 3.18
CA LEU A 130 7.34 -14.20 2.58
C LEU A 130 8.48 -13.49 1.83
N PHE A 131 8.16 -12.47 1.02
CA PHE A 131 9.19 -11.73 0.30
C PHE A 131 10.13 -10.97 1.25
N LEU A 132 9.60 -10.39 2.33
CA LEU A 132 10.42 -9.70 3.33
C LEU A 132 11.30 -10.67 4.13
N ASP A 133 10.80 -11.87 4.45
CA ASP A 133 11.58 -12.92 5.11
C ASP A 133 12.72 -13.45 4.21
N CYS A 134 12.56 -13.36 2.89
CA CYS A 134 13.62 -13.61 1.91
C CYS A 134 14.56 -12.42 1.68
N ASN A 135 14.52 -11.37 2.51
CA ASN A 135 15.32 -10.14 2.36
C ASN A 135 15.13 -9.44 1.01
N THR A 136 13.94 -9.54 0.41
CA THR A 136 13.63 -8.84 -0.85
C THR A 136 13.76 -7.32 -0.61
N PRO A 137 14.50 -6.58 -1.46
CA PRO A 137 14.58 -5.13 -1.35
C PRO A 137 13.19 -4.49 -1.42
N THR A 138 12.89 -3.54 -0.54
CA THR A 138 11.61 -2.79 -0.58
C THR A 138 11.70 -1.53 -1.43
N LEU A 139 12.92 -1.09 -1.74
CA LEU A 139 13.22 0.07 -2.59
C LEU A 139 13.70 -0.40 -3.97
N GLY A 140 13.19 0.25 -5.01
CA GLY A 140 13.63 0.07 -6.38
C GLY A 140 14.59 1.16 -6.84
N SER A 141 14.66 1.34 -8.15
CA SER A 141 15.38 2.47 -8.76
C SER A 141 14.75 3.80 -8.34
N HIS A 142 15.54 4.88 -8.39
CA HIS A 142 15.05 6.23 -8.07
C HIS A 142 13.79 6.59 -8.87
N GLY A 143 12.71 6.92 -8.15
CA GLY A 143 11.41 7.32 -8.70
C GLY A 143 10.41 6.18 -8.92
N ASP A 144 10.81 4.92 -8.77
CA ASP A 144 9.87 3.80 -8.85
C ASP A 144 8.94 3.76 -7.64
N GLU A 145 7.64 3.50 -7.87
CA GLU A 145 6.62 3.52 -6.81
C GLU A 145 6.76 2.49 -5.66
N THR A 146 7.86 1.85 -5.27
CA THR A 146 7.94 0.91 -4.09
C THR A 146 6.78 -0.11 -3.82
N ALA A 147 6.88 -0.92 -2.78
CA ALA A 147 5.73 -1.71 -2.31
C ALA A 147 4.74 -0.84 -1.51
N LEU A 148 5.26 0.09 -0.71
CA LEU A 148 4.46 0.92 0.19
C LEU A 148 3.57 1.92 -0.54
N HIS A 149 4.01 2.55 -1.65
CA HIS A 149 3.10 3.42 -2.41
C HIS A 149 1.91 2.64 -2.95
N LEU A 150 2.12 1.44 -3.51
CA LEU A 150 1.05 0.65 -4.10
C LEU A 150 0.06 0.15 -3.06
N ALA A 151 0.55 -0.32 -1.90
CA ALA A 151 -0.29 -0.70 -0.78
C ALA A 151 -1.10 0.50 -0.25
N ALA A 152 -0.46 1.67 -0.15
CA ALA A 152 -1.10 2.89 0.32
C ALA A 152 -2.14 3.42 -0.66
N LEU A 153 -1.85 3.39 -1.97
CA LEU A 153 -2.78 3.74 -3.05
C LEU A 153 -4.05 2.88 -3.03
N LYS A 154 -3.92 1.60 -2.65
CA LYS A 154 -5.01 0.62 -2.64
C LYS A 154 -5.70 0.48 -1.28
N GLY A 155 -5.18 1.13 -0.23
CA GLY A 155 -5.79 1.12 1.11
C GLY A 155 -5.49 -0.15 1.92
N HIS A 156 -4.44 -0.90 1.56
CA HIS A 156 -4.03 -2.11 2.27
C HIS A 156 -3.22 -1.75 3.53
N HIS A 157 -3.91 -1.25 4.55
CA HIS A 157 -3.32 -0.78 5.82
C HIS A 157 -2.48 -1.85 6.54
N VAL A 158 -2.90 -3.13 6.52
CA VAL A 158 -2.13 -4.24 7.13
C VAL A 158 -0.79 -4.44 6.41
N VAL A 159 -0.79 -4.42 5.08
CA VAL A 159 0.43 -4.48 4.26
C VAL A 159 1.32 -3.26 4.54
N CYS A 160 0.74 -2.06 4.62
CA CYS A 160 1.50 -0.85 4.96
C CYS A 160 2.14 -0.98 6.34
N GLU A 161 1.40 -1.49 7.32
CA GLU A 161 1.89 -1.71 8.67
C GLU A 161 3.05 -2.72 8.70
N LEU A 162 2.94 -3.77 7.91
CA LEU A 162 3.93 -4.83 7.79
C LEU A 162 5.23 -4.32 7.11
N LEU A 163 5.12 -3.60 5.99
CA LEU A 163 6.26 -2.98 5.29
C LEU A 163 6.99 -1.98 6.19
N LEU A 164 6.25 -1.10 6.88
CA LEU A 164 6.80 -0.11 7.81
C LEU A 164 7.48 -0.76 9.05
N LYS A 165 7.10 -1.98 9.42
CA LYS A 165 7.73 -2.71 10.54
C LYS A 165 9.08 -3.31 10.11
N HIS A 166 9.13 -3.88 8.89
CA HIS A 166 10.32 -4.55 8.36
C HIS A 166 11.44 -3.60 7.90
N ASP A 167 11.11 -2.35 7.55
CA ASP A 167 12.08 -1.28 7.22
C ASP A 167 13.19 -1.11 8.30
N LYS A 168 12.92 -1.52 9.55
CA LYS A 168 13.88 -1.45 10.68
C LYS A 168 14.80 -2.66 10.85
N ALA A 169 14.41 -3.84 10.36
CA ALA A 169 15.08 -5.11 10.69
C ALA A 169 16.20 -5.44 9.70
N LEU A 170 15.96 -5.19 8.42
CA LEU A 170 16.88 -5.48 7.31
C LEU A 170 17.98 -4.45 7.13
N THR A 171 17.78 -3.25 7.67
CA THR A 171 18.65 -2.12 7.43
C THR A 171 19.97 -2.21 8.20
N ARG A 172 20.08 -2.81 9.40
CA ARG A 172 21.35 -2.75 10.18
C ARG A 172 22.61 -3.28 9.46
N SER A 173 22.53 -4.30 8.60
CA SER A 173 23.71 -4.82 7.89
C SER A 173 24.03 -4.08 6.58
N LEU A 174 23.05 -3.42 5.97
CA LEU A 174 23.19 -2.61 4.76
C LEU A 174 23.38 -1.11 5.07
N TRP A 175 23.00 -0.66 6.27
CA TRP A 175 23.11 0.72 6.79
C TRP A 175 24.56 1.21 6.78
N ASP A 176 25.51 0.33 7.08
CA ASP A 176 26.94 0.69 7.12
C ASP A 176 27.54 0.93 5.72
N ARG A 177 26.86 0.53 4.64
CA ARG A 177 27.38 0.63 3.26
C ARG A 177 26.69 1.67 2.37
N MET A 178 25.48 2.11 2.69
CA MET A 178 24.74 3.07 1.84
C MET A 178 24.20 4.23 2.66
N THR A 179 24.60 5.43 2.25
CA THR A 179 24.39 6.72 2.91
C THR A 179 22.92 7.07 3.17
N GLY A 180 22.56 7.25 4.45
CA GLY A 180 21.39 8.02 4.90
C GLY A 180 20.20 7.21 5.44
N PRO A 181 19.35 7.80 6.30
CA PRO A 181 18.27 7.07 6.99
C PRO A 181 17.19 6.60 6.00
N SER A 182 16.97 5.28 5.91
CA SER A 182 15.86 4.67 5.17
C SER A 182 14.54 5.15 5.74
N LEU A 183 13.74 5.82 4.91
CA LEU A 183 12.34 6.13 5.19
C LEU A 183 11.55 5.95 3.87
N GLU A 184 11.25 4.70 3.51
CA GLU A 184 10.38 4.34 2.35
C GLU A 184 9.08 5.19 2.37
N VAL A 185 8.63 5.55 3.56
CA VAL A 185 7.49 6.43 3.85
C VAL A 185 7.59 7.85 3.27
N TYR A 186 8.81 8.38 3.05
CA TYR A 186 9.06 9.69 2.41
C TYR A 186 9.59 9.56 0.98
N SER A 187 9.75 8.33 0.48
CA SER A 187 10.15 8.13 -0.91
C SER A 187 9.12 8.78 -1.84
N LYS A 188 9.61 9.42 -2.89
CA LYS A 188 8.79 10.07 -3.90
C LYS A 188 8.86 9.26 -5.19
N ASP A 189 7.71 8.99 -5.78
CA ASP A 189 7.61 8.45 -7.12
C ASP A 189 8.04 9.49 -8.18
N TYR A 190 8.03 9.11 -9.46
CA TYR A 190 8.28 10.04 -10.57
C TYR A 190 7.32 11.25 -10.61
N SER A 191 6.13 11.13 -10.00
CA SER A 191 5.15 12.20 -9.89
C SER A 191 5.39 13.14 -8.69
N GLY A 192 6.36 12.82 -7.82
CA GLY A 192 6.65 13.55 -6.59
C GLY A 192 5.74 13.23 -5.41
N ASN A 193 4.89 12.21 -5.52
CA ASN A 193 3.97 11.77 -4.48
C ASN A 193 4.65 10.78 -3.54
N THR A 194 4.29 10.84 -2.25
CA THR A 194 4.70 9.86 -1.24
C THR A 194 3.61 8.80 -1.04
N PRO A 195 3.92 7.65 -0.41
CA PRO A 195 2.90 6.67 -0.06
C PRO A 195 1.76 7.27 0.78
N PHE A 196 2.11 8.13 1.74
CA PHE A 196 1.13 8.83 2.57
C PHE A 196 0.24 9.77 1.77
N ALA A 197 0.80 10.52 0.81
CA ALA A 197 0.01 11.38 -0.07
C ALA A 197 -1.03 10.57 -0.87
N TYR A 198 -0.69 9.36 -1.33
CA TYR A 198 -1.67 8.47 -1.98
C TYR A 198 -2.78 8.02 -1.05
N ALA A 199 -2.46 7.60 0.17
CA ALA A 199 -3.46 7.19 1.15
C ALA A 199 -4.46 8.33 1.44
N VAL A 200 -3.95 9.56 1.61
CA VAL A 200 -4.76 10.76 1.86
C VAL A 200 -5.62 11.11 0.63
N GLU A 201 -5.03 11.15 -0.56
CA GLU A 201 -5.74 11.48 -1.80
C GLU A 201 -6.88 10.50 -2.08
N LYS A 202 -6.63 9.20 -1.91
CA LYS A 202 -7.63 8.15 -2.12
C LYS A 202 -8.63 8.01 -0.96
N GLY A 203 -8.40 8.65 0.18
CA GLY A 203 -9.33 8.64 1.31
C GLY A 203 -9.23 7.37 2.17
N HIS A 204 -8.07 6.72 2.21
CA HIS A 204 -7.86 5.49 2.97
C HIS A 204 -7.51 5.82 4.44
N GLU A 205 -8.53 6.11 5.23
CA GLU A 205 -8.42 6.59 6.63
C GLU A 205 -7.57 5.68 7.51
N ARG A 206 -7.83 4.37 7.53
CA ARG A 206 -7.05 3.38 8.30
C ARG A 206 -5.58 3.36 7.91
N THR A 207 -5.29 3.53 6.61
CA THR A 207 -3.91 3.59 6.14
C THR A 207 -3.23 4.87 6.61
N VAL A 208 -3.92 6.01 6.54
CA VAL A 208 -3.43 7.30 7.06
C VAL A 208 -3.18 7.22 8.56
N GLU A 209 -4.07 6.57 9.31
CA GLU A 209 -3.93 6.32 10.75
C GLU A 209 -2.64 5.53 11.05
N VAL A 210 -2.38 4.45 10.31
CA VAL A 210 -1.14 3.66 10.45
C VAL A 210 0.11 4.53 10.25
N PHE A 211 0.10 5.43 9.26
CA PHE A 211 1.19 6.35 9.01
C PHE A 211 1.36 7.38 10.14
N LEU A 212 0.30 8.09 10.52
CA LEU A 212 0.35 9.15 11.53
C LEU A 212 0.70 8.62 12.93
N ARG A 213 0.22 7.42 13.28
CA ARG A 213 0.56 6.75 14.55
C ARG A 213 2.05 6.48 14.68
N ARG A 214 2.75 6.18 13.57
CA ARG A 214 4.19 5.88 13.57
C ARG A 214 5.06 7.09 13.25
N TYR A 215 4.55 8.02 12.45
CA TYR A 215 5.26 9.19 11.96
C TYR A 215 4.36 10.43 12.08
N PRO A 216 4.19 11.00 13.28
CA PRO A 216 3.30 12.14 13.51
C PRO A 216 3.63 13.38 12.65
N ASP A 217 4.92 13.58 12.34
CA ASP A 217 5.39 14.68 11.49
C ASP A 217 4.91 14.61 10.04
N MET A 218 4.40 13.46 9.58
CA MET A 218 3.82 13.33 8.23
C MET A 218 2.61 14.24 8.01
N SER A 219 1.93 14.64 9.08
CA SER A 219 0.84 15.62 9.04
C SER A 219 1.24 16.95 8.39
N LYS A 220 2.53 17.31 8.43
CA LYS A 220 3.12 18.54 7.87
C LYS A 220 3.52 18.41 6.39
N THR A 221 3.37 17.22 5.80
CA THR A 221 3.79 16.98 4.42
C THR A 221 2.82 17.59 3.41
N CYS A 222 3.36 17.90 2.23
CA CYS A 222 2.60 18.46 1.12
C CYS A 222 2.48 17.45 -0.02
N ASP A 223 1.48 17.66 -0.87
CA ASP A 223 1.39 17.00 -2.16
C ASP A 223 2.38 17.60 -3.18
N ARG A 224 2.34 17.08 -4.41
CA ARG A 224 3.17 17.55 -5.54
C ARG A 224 2.95 19.03 -5.90
N HIS A 225 1.81 19.63 -5.54
CA HIS A 225 1.49 21.03 -5.77
C HIS A 225 1.94 21.94 -4.61
N LYS A 226 2.70 21.40 -3.65
CA LYS A 226 3.12 22.06 -2.41
C LYS A 226 1.95 22.46 -1.51
N GLU A 227 0.80 21.79 -1.68
CA GLU A 227 -0.34 21.97 -0.80
C GLU A 227 -0.22 21.03 0.39
N LEU A 228 -0.37 21.55 1.61
CA LEU A 228 -0.42 20.74 2.83
C LEU A 228 -1.54 19.70 2.71
N LEU A 229 -1.21 18.42 2.94
CA LEU A 229 -2.17 17.32 2.81
C LEU A 229 -3.37 17.50 3.73
N PHE A 230 -3.15 17.98 4.97
CA PHE A 230 -4.25 18.29 5.89
C PHE A 230 -5.20 19.38 5.34
N HIS A 231 -4.66 20.43 4.72
CA HIS A 231 -5.48 21.50 4.12
C HIS A 231 -6.28 20.99 2.92
N ARG A 232 -5.71 20.05 2.14
CA ARG A 232 -6.41 19.40 1.04
C ARG A 232 -7.59 18.56 1.54
N VAL A 233 -7.39 17.77 2.59
CA VAL A 233 -8.46 16.98 3.23
C VAL A 233 -9.61 17.87 3.69
N VAL A 234 -9.28 18.99 4.34
CA VAL A 234 -10.26 20.00 4.77
C VAL A 234 -10.99 20.60 3.58
N ARG A 235 -10.27 20.96 2.50
CA ARG A 235 -10.89 21.52 1.29
C ARG A 235 -11.88 20.57 0.64
N LEU A 236 -11.55 19.28 0.63
CA LEU A 236 -12.39 18.23 0.06
C LEU A 236 -13.57 17.84 0.97
N GLY A 237 -13.67 18.38 2.19
CA GLY A 237 -14.77 18.08 3.11
C GLY A 237 -14.77 16.64 3.65
N LYS A 238 -13.61 15.96 3.65
CA LYS A 238 -13.51 14.56 4.12
C LYS A 238 -13.49 14.52 5.66
N ILE A 239 -14.66 14.60 6.30
CA ILE A 239 -14.84 14.75 7.76
C ILE A 239 -14.04 13.72 8.56
N GLU A 240 -14.18 12.43 8.27
CA GLU A 240 -13.51 11.38 9.05
C GLU A 240 -11.99 11.40 8.87
N MET A 241 -11.49 11.72 7.68
CA MET A 241 -10.06 11.96 7.47
C MET A 241 -9.57 13.20 8.24
N VAL A 242 -10.34 14.28 8.34
CA VAL A 242 -9.99 15.44 9.20
C VAL A 242 -9.90 14.98 10.66
N ARG A 243 -10.85 14.17 11.13
CA ARG A 243 -10.86 13.59 12.48
C ARG A 243 -9.60 12.76 12.74
N VAL A 244 -9.20 11.89 11.81
CA VAL A 244 -7.97 11.09 11.91
C VAL A 244 -6.75 12.01 12.08
N PHE A 245 -6.60 13.04 11.24
CA PHE A 245 -5.48 13.98 11.38
C PHE A 245 -5.46 14.67 12.75
N LEU A 246 -6.60 15.20 13.19
CA LEU A 246 -6.71 15.93 14.46
C LEU A 246 -6.46 15.03 15.68
N ASN A 247 -7.04 13.83 15.70
CA ASN A 247 -6.83 12.85 16.78
C ASN A 247 -5.37 12.40 16.91
N HIS A 248 -4.60 12.48 15.82
CA HIS A 248 -3.17 12.16 15.80
C HIS A 248 -2.25 13.38 15.96
N GLY A 249 -2.76 14.49 16.52
CA GLY A 249 -1.93 15.62 16.95
C GLY A 249 -1.47 16.52 15.80
N THR A 250 -2.19 16.52 14.69
CA THR A 250 -1.94 17.49 13.61
C THR A 250 -2.09 18.91 14.13
N ASP A 251 -1.10 19.75 13.86
CA ASP A 251 -1.15 21.18 14.21
C ASP A 251 -2.23 21.88 13.37
N ILE A 252 -3.35 22.20 14.03
CA ILE A 252 -4.51 22.89 13.44
C ILE A 252 -4.17 24.32 12.98
N GLU A 253 -3.09 24.87 13.54
CA GLU A 253 -2.57 26.20 13.31
C GLU A 253 -1.44 26.22 12.26
N MET A 254 -1.28 25.16 11.47
CA MET A 254 -0.42 25.20 10.29
C MET A 254 -0.93 26.17 9.24
N LYS A 255 0.01 26.83 8.56
CA LYS A 255 -0.28 27.80 7.50
C LYS A 255 0.12 27.27 6.14
N ASP A 256 -0.74 27.46 5.15
CA ASP A 256 -0.41 27.25 3.74
C ASP A 256 0.42 28.43 3.16
N ASN A 257 0.73 28.35 1.86
CA ASN A 257 1.51 29.37 1.16
C ASN A 257 0.81 30.74 1.09
N GLN A 258 -0.50 30.82 1.32
CA GLN A 258 -1.28 32.06 1.40
C GLN A 258 -1.43 32.55 2.85
N GLY A 259 -0.81 31.87 3.82
CA GLY A 259 -0.97 32.15 5.24
C GLY A 259 -2.34 31.73 5.80
N ARG A 260 -3.10 30.95 5.03
CA ARG A 260 -4.40 30.40 5.47
C ARG A 260 -4.16 29.20 6.37
N ARG A 261 -5.02 29.07 7.37
CA ARG A 261 -5.09 27.92 8.29
C ARG A 261 -6.21 26.99 7.86
N ALA A 262 -6.32 25.81 8.46
CA ALA A 262 -7.39 24.85 8.17
C ALA A 262 -8.79 25.49 8.25
N LEU A 263 -9.06 26.32 9.27
CA LEU A 263 -10.36 27.00 9.42
C LEU A 263 -10.67 27.95 8.26
N HIS A 264 -9.68 28.70 7.76
CA HIS A 264 -9.85 29.56 6.59
C HIS A 264 -10.19 28.75 5.33
N VAL A 265 -9.55 27.59 5.16
CA VAL A 265 -9.82 26.71 4.02
C VAL A 265 -11.24 26.13 4.12
N ALA A 266 -11.66 25.68 5.30
CA ALA A 266 -13.00 25.13 5.51
C ALA A 266 -14.11 26.16 5.20
N ILE A 267 -13.93 27.41 5.61
CA ILE A 267 -14.87 28.51 5.33
C ILE A 267 -14.87 28.87 3.84
N SER A 268 -13.69 28.96 3.21
CA SER A 268 -13.60 29.19 1.76
C SER A 268 -14.30 28.09 0.97
N THR A 269 -14.18 26.83 1.41
CA THR A 269 -14.89 25.68 0.85
C THR A 269 -16.40 25.80 1.04
N GLU A 270 -16.86 26.23 2.22
CA GLU A 270 -18.29 26.45 2.48
C GLU A 270 -18.88 27.52 1.56
N ASN A 271 -18.21 28.65 1.36
CA ASN A 271 -18.70 29.72 0.48
C ASN A 271 -18.88 29.26 -0.97
N MET A 272 -18.04 28.32 -1.42
CA MET A 272 -18.17 27.77 -2.77
C MET A 272 -19.41 26.87 -2.94
N GLY A 273 -19.98 26.34 -1.85
CA GLY A 273 -21.28 25.67 -1.83
C GLY A 273 -21.38 24.29 -2.49
N TYR A 274 -20.34 23.81 -3.18
CA TYR A 274 -20.36 22.51 -3.87
C TYR A 274 -19.80 21.33 -3.05
N VAL A 275 -19.20 21.59 -1.88
CA VAL A 275 -18.63 20.55 -1.01
C VAL A 275 -19.55 20.27 0.16
N THR A 276 -20.02 19.02 0.28
CA THR A 276 -20.80 18.56 1.43
C THR A 276 -19.91 18.42 2.66
N GLY A 277 -20.45 18.69 3.85
CA GLY A 277 -19.71 18.52 5.12
C GLY A 277 -18.83 19.71 5.55
N ALA A 278 -18.71 20.78 4.77
CA ALA A 278 -17.90 21.95 5.14
C ALA A 278 -18.28 22.55 6.51
N ALA A 279 -19.59 22.68 6.79
CA ALA A 279 -20.08 23.17 8.07
C ALA A 279 -19.72 22.25 9.26
N GLU A 280 -19.64 20.94 9.02
CA GLU A 280 -19.26 19.97 10.03
C GLU A 280 -17.74 19.99 10.28
N VAL A 281 -16.95 20.11 9.21
CA VAL A 281 -15.50 20.34 9.32
C VAL A 281 -15.19 21.63 10.08
N ILE A 282 -15.94 22.72 9.86
CA ILE A 282 -15.77 23.97 10.62
C ILE A 282 -16.00 23.72 12.12
N LYS A 283 -17.09 23.04 12.50
CA LYS A 283 -17.37 22.71 13.90
C LYS A 283 -16.26 21.85 14.50
N LEU A 284 -15.84 20.81 13.78
CA LEU A 284 -14.78 19.90 14.22
C LEU A 284 -13.46 20.65 14.46
N LEU A 285 -13.10 21.57 13.58
CA LEU A 285 -11.89 22.39 13.74
C LEU A 285 -12.00 23.32 14.97
N LEU A 286 -13.16 23.93 15.20
CA LEU A 286 -13.38 24.78 16.38
C LEU A 286 -13.35 23.98 17.68
N GLU A 287 -13.91 22.77 17.69
CA GLU A 287 -13.83 21.84 18.84
C GLU A 287 -12.39 21.47 19.19
N HIS A 288 -11.50 21.42 18.19
CA HIS A 288 -10.07 21.16 18.37
C HIS A 288 -9.23 22.43 18.56
N GLY A 289 -9.88 23.58 18.82
CA GLY A 289 -9.21 24.81 19.24
C GLY A 289 -8.71 25.70 18.10
N ALA A 290 -9.28 25.60 16.89
CA ALA A 290 -8.93 26.49 15.79
C ALA A 290 -9.14 27.97 16.16
N SER A 291 -8.13 28.80 15.89
CA SER A 291 -8.19 30.24 16.17
C SER A 291 -9.17 30.96 15.24
N VAL A 292 -10.12 31.68 15.83
CA VAL A 292 -11.12 32.51 15.12
C VAL A 292 -10.64 33.92 14.80
N ASP A 293 -9.53 34.37 15.40
CA ASP A 293 -8.97 35.72 15.24
C ASP A 293 -7.72 35.74 14.33
N ALA A 294 -7.20 34.56 13.98
CA ALA A 294 -6.04 34.45 13.12
C ALA A 294 -6.26 35.09 11.75
N LYS A 295 -5.28 35.86 11.27
CA LYS A 295 -5.37 36.54 9.97
C LYS A 295 -4.57 35.82 8.88
N THR A 296 -5.09 35.85 7.66
CA THR A 296 -4.36 35.48 6.43
C THR A 296 -3.27 36.51 6.10
N LYS A 297 -2.47 36.27 5.04
CA LYS A 297 -1.52 37.27 4.52
C LYS A 297 -2.20 38.58 4.11
N ASP A 298 -3.44 38.50 3.64
CA ASP A 298 -4.23 39.66 3.21
C ASP A 298 -4.98 40.33 4.38
N GLY A 299 -4.80 39.86 5.61
CA GLY A 299 -5.37 40.46 6.82
C GLY A 299 -6.79 40.04 7.16
N TYR A 300 -7.39 39.12 6.40
CA TYR A 300 -8.73 38.60 6.66
C TYR A 300 -8.73 37.57 7.80
N ASN A 301 -9.67 37.70 8.74
CA ASN A 301 -9.96 36.69 9.76
C ASN A 301 -11.06 35.72 9.28
N PRO A 302 -11.24 34.54 9.92
CA PRO A 302 -12.27 33.58 9.60
C PRO A 302 -13.67 34.17 9.43
N GLU A 303 -14.09 35.08 10.30
CA GLU A 303 -15.41 35.71 10.22
C GLU A 303 -15.58 36.56 8.95
N SER A 304 -14.57 37.38 8.61
CA SER A 304 -14.57 38.23 7.42
C SER A 304 -14.51 37.43 6.11
N CYS A 305 -14.01 36.19 6.16
CA CYS A 305 -13.98 35.29 5.02
C CYS A 305 -15.32 34.58 4.77
N SER A 306 -16.30 34.61 5.68
CA SER A 306 -17.51 33.78 5.58
C SER A 306 -18.71 34.56 5.00
N ASP A 307 -19.29 34.04 3.92
CA ASP A 307 -20.53 34.59 3.34
C ASP A 307 -21.78 34.08 4.09
N ASN A 308 -21.67 32.92 4.75
CA ASN A 308 -22.76 32.27 5.47
C ASN A 308 -23.05 32.95 6.83
N PRO A 309 -24.25 33.53 7.04
CA PRO A 309 -24.62 34.14 8.32
C PRO A 309 -24.56 33.19 9.51
N LYS A 310 -24.87 31.89 9.31
CA LYS A 310 -24.83 30.88 10.38
C LYS A 310 -23.41 30.63 10.85
N THR A 311 -22.47 30.51 9.92
CA THR A 311 -21.04 30.31 10.22
C THR A 311 -20.45 31.51 10.93
N ARG A 312 -20.76 32.74 10.47
CA ARG A 312 -20.36 33.97 11.19
C ARG A 312 -20.87 34.00 12.62
N MET A 313 -22.12 33.59 12.86
CA MET A 313 -22.68 33.49 14.22
C MET A 313 -21.92 32.47 15.08
N ILE A 314 -21.59 31.29 14.54
CA ILE A 314 -20.80 30.27 15.25
C ILE A 314 -19.42 30.82 15.63
N LEU A 315 -18.73 31.48 14.71
CA LEU A 315 -17.40 32.06 14.94
C LEU A 315 -17.43 33.14 16.03
N ARG A 316 -18.42 34.05 16.00
CA ARG A 316 -18.62 35.09 17.04
C ARG A 316 -18.87 34.49 18.41
N ASN A 317 -19.72 33.46 18.48
CA ASN A 317 -20.01 32.78 19.73
C ASN A 317 -18.74 32.13 20.30
N HIS A 318 -17.93 31.49 19.45
CA HIS A 318 -16.68 30.85 19.86
C HIS A 318 -15.64 31.89 20.34
N ALA A 319 -15.49 33.03 19.64
CA ALA A 319 -14.65 34.15 20.07
C ALA A 319 -15.07 34.72 21.43
N ALA A 320 -16.38 34.85 21.65
CA ALA A 320 -16.94 35.33 22.91
C ALA A 320 -16.70 34.35 24.08
N THR A 321 -16.63 33.05 23.81
CA THR A 321 -16.30 32.05 24.84
C THR A 321 -14.81 32.01 25.18
N GLN A 322 -13.92 32.19 24.20
CA GLN A 322 -12.47 32.23 24.44
C GLN A 322 -12.02 33.49 25.22
N SER A 323 -12.67 34.64 24.99
CA SER A 323 -12.39 35.89 25.71
C SER A 323 -12.89 35.93 27.16
N LYS A 324 -13.83 35.06 27.55
CA LYS A 324 -14.40 34.99 28.90
C LYS A 324 -13.66 34.06 29.87
N GLY A 325 -12.53 33.47 29.48
CA GLY A 325 -11.69 32.66 30.37
C GLY A 325 -12.30 31.35 30.85
N THR A 326 -13.45 30.92 30.31
CA THR A 326 -13.99 29.57 30.51
C THR A 326 -13.28 28.61 29.56
N SER A 327 -12.01 28.33 29.79
CA SER A 327 -11.45 27.07 29.31
C SER A 327 -12.16 25.97 30.11
N LEU A 328 -13.07 25.25 29.48
CA LEU A 328 -13.35 23.90 29.96
C LEU A 328 -11.99 23.19 29.98
N PRO A 329 -11.58 22.56 31.10
CA PRO A 329 -10.34 21.82 31.12
C PRO A 329 -10.42 20.81 29.99
N ILE A 330 -9.51 20.91 29.03
CA ILE A 330 -9.23 19.84 28.09
C ILE A 330 -8.85 18.68 28.99
N ALA A 331 -9.78 17.75 29.21
CA ALA A 331 -9.43 16.49 29.84
C ALA A 331 -8.24 15.95 29.03
N PRO A 332 -7.12 15.56 29.65
CA PRO A 332 -6.06 14.90 28.91
C PRO A 332 -6.76 13.75 28.20
N ILE A 333 -6.72 13.75 26.86
CA ILE A 333 -7.26 12.68 26.05
C ILE A 333 -6.48 11.46 26.53
N ALA A 334 -7.12 10.65 27.39
CA ALA A 334 -6.57 9.39 27.80
C ALA A 334 -6.24 8.68 26.49
N SER A 335 -4.97 8.33 26.32
CA SER A 335 -4.55 7.36 25.32
C SER A 335 -5.52 6.19 25.45
N ALA A 336 -6.51 6.10 24.55
CA ALA A 336 -7.40 4.97 24.53
C ALA A 336 -6.49 3.74 24.39
N PRO A 337 -6.51 2.77 25.32
CA PRO A 337 -5.81 1.52 25.09
C PRO A 337 -6.35 0.95 23.77
N PRO A 338 -5.47 0.38 22.92
CA PRO A 338 -5.91 -0.17 21.66
C PRO A 338 -7.05 -1.16 21.93
N PRO A 339 -8.13 -1.15 21.14
CA PRO A 339 -9.16 -2.17 21.27
C PRO A 339 -8.50 -3.55 21.18
N GLU A 340 -8.64 -4.34 22.24
CA GLU A 340 -8.27 -5.75 22.25
C GLU A 340 -9.17 -6.46 21.23
N TYR A 341 -8.68 -6.58 20.00
CA TYR A 341 -9.28 -7.49 19.04
C TYR A 341 -8.69 -8.87 19.31
N LYS A 342 -9.54 -9.75 19.87
CA LYS A 342 -9.24 -11.18 19.99
C LYS A 342 -8.85 -11.73 18.61
N ALA A 343 -7.77 -12.51 18.63
CA ALA A 343 -7.04 -13.09 17.49
C ALA A 343 -7.92 -13.83 16.48
#